data_AF-A0A2K8XGS3-F1
#
_entry.id   AF-A0A2K8XGS3-F1
#
_cell.length_a   1.000
_cell.length_b   1.000
_cell.length_c   1.000
_cell.angle_alpha   90.00
_cell.angle_beta   90.00
_cell.angle_gamma   90.00
#
_symmetry.space_group_name_H-M   'P 1'
#
loop_
_entity.id
_entity.type
_entity.pdbx_description
1 polymer ?
#
loop_
_entity_poly.entity_id
_entity_poly.type
_entity_poly.pdbx_seq_one_letter_code
_entity_poly.pdbx_strand_id
1 'polypeptide(L)'
;MKKANYLGLSYQFWTLTKESINEMKKQGNKKLIMSLYDQNQTDEEFYEFYYQKTKWNDFNIGVPILFNFYHGLELCMKGLLQEIGKLPTKKTHGLTGYYNIIQKNETEFIPEILISLGKVLNKDNTFSDFFESNNSNVDNYYQLLRYPESYKGNDFYFYGEIRGKEKVGLKNFESINDSCVEIEKAIIKWLKKI
;
A
#
# COMPACT_ATOMS: atom_id res chain seq x y z
N MET A 1 10.70 10.40 -28.42
CA MET A 1 10.98 10.60 -26.98
C MET A 1 10.65 9.32 -26.22
N LYS A 2 11.49 8.91 -25.27
CA LYS A 2 11.24 7.73 -24.43
C LYS A 2 10.13 8.06 -23.43
N LYS A 3 9.00 7.34 -23.47
CA LYS A 3 7.88 7.48 -22.54
C LYS A 3 8.21 6.70 -21.25
N ALA A 4 8.03 7.31 -20.08
CA ALA A 4 8.15 6.59 -18.81
C ALA A 4 7.02 5.54 -18.72
N ASN A 5 7.33 4.32 -18.27
CA ASN A 5 6.35 3.25 -18.11
C ASN A 5 5.79 3.22 -16.68
N TYR A 6 4.97 4.20 -16.32
CA TYR A 6 4.41 4.31 -14.97
C TYR A 6 3.43 3.18 -14.63
N LEU A 7 2.53 2.83 -15.56
CA LEU A 7 1.56 1.74 -15.34
C LEU A 7 2.25 0.39 -15.15
N GLY A 8 3.24 0.07 -15.98
CA GLY A 8 3.99 -1.18 -15.85
C GLY A 8 4.70 -1.29 -14.50
N LEU A 9 5.30 -0.20 -14.02
CA LEU A 9 5.96 -0.20 -12.71
C LEU A 9 4.95 -0.25 -11.55
N SER A 10 3.79 0.40 -11.68
CA SER A 10 2.68 0.29 -10.73
C SER A 10 2.28 -1.18 -10.51
N TYR A 11 2.11 -1.94 -11.60
CA TYR A 11 1.74 -3.35 -11.50
C TYR A 11 2.81 -4.19 -10.80
N GLN A 12 4.10 -3.85 -10.93
CA GLN A 12 5.18 -4.55 -10.22
C GLN A 12 5.08 -4.32 -8.69
N PHE A 13 4.88 -3.07 -8.27
CA PHE A 13 4.67 -2.74 -6.85
C PHE A 13 3.42 -3.40 -6.27
N TRP A 14 2.32 -3.39 -7.03
CA TRP A 14 1.09 -4.07 -6.60
C TRP A 14 1.23 -5.59 -6.63
N THR A 15 2.01 -6.18 -7.53
CA THR A 15 2.31 -7.61 -7.50
C THR A 15 2.99 -7.97 -6.19
N LEU A 16 4.05 -7.24 -5.82
CA LEU A 16 4.72 -7.46 -4.53
C LEU A 16 3.76 -7.28 -3.34
N THR A 17 2.92 -6.25 -3.38
CA THR A 17 1.89 -5.98 -2.37
C THR A 17 0.95 -7.18 -2.22
N LYS A 18 0.32 -7.62 -3.31
CA LYS A 18 -0.65 -8.73 -3.31
C LYS A 18 -0.02 -10.05 -2.86
N GLU A 19 1.15 -10.39 -3.38
CA GLU A 19 1.83 -11.64 -3.00
C GLU A 19 2.30 -11.65 -1.55
N SER A 20 2.76 -10.51 -1.02
CA SER A 20 3.11 -10.40 0.40
C SER A 20 1.89 -10.58 1.31
N ILE A 21 0.72 -10.07 0.89
CA ILE A 21 -0.54 -10.24 1.61
C ILE A 21 -1.04 -11.68 1.50
N ASN A 22 -0.84 -12.36 0.36
CA ASN A 22 -1.13 -13.78 0.21
C ASN A 22 -0.30 -14.63 1.18
N GLU A 23 1.00 -14.34 1.34
CA GLU A 23 1.84 -15.02 2.34
C GLU A 23 1.40 -14.70 3.77
N MET A 24 1.06 -13.44 4.06
CA MET A 24 0.50 -13.04 5.36
C MET A 24 -0.78 -13.83 5.69
N LYS A 25 -1.66 -14.01 4.71
CA LYS A 25 -2.89 -14.80 4.82
C LYS A 25 -2.60 -16.28 5.08
N LYS A 26 -1.64 -16.87 4.36
CA LYS A 26 -1.21 -18.27 4.57
C LYS A 26 -0.69 -18.51 5.99
N GLN A 27 0.02 -17.54 6.58
CA GLN A 27 0.53 -17.62 7.94
C GLN A 27 -0.49 -17.19 9.02
N GLY A 28 -1.60 -16.56 8.61
CA GLY A 28 -2.66 -16.09 9.50
C GLY A 28 -2.28 -14.83 10.28
N ASN A 29 -1.35 -14.02 9.76
CA ASN A 29 -0.89 -12.76 10.37
C ASN A 29 -0.49 -12.90 11.86
N LYS A 30 0.20 -13.99 12.22
CA LYS A 30 0.55 -14.28 13.61
C LYS A 30 1.76 -13.46 14.05
N LYS A 31 1.58 -12.66 15.11
CA LYS A 31 2.67 -11.90 15.75
C LYS A 31 3.43 -12.73 16.79
N LEU A 32 2.71 -13.59 17.51
CA LEU A 32 3.25 -14.41 18.57
C LEU A 32 2.85 -15.88 18.35
N ILE A 33 3.80 -16.78 18.54
CA ILE A 33 3.54 -18.22 18.62
C ILE A 33 4.15 -18.77 19.90
N MET A 34 3.42 -19.65 20.58
CA MET A 34 3.93 -20.43 21.70
C MET A 34 4.26 -21.83 21.20
N SER A 35 5.47 -22.31 21.45
CA SER A 35 5.86 -23.71 21.27
C SER A 35 6.09 -24.38 22.61
N LEU A 36 5.97 -25.71 22.62
CA LEU A 36 6.43 -26.50 23.76
C LEU A 36 7.97 -26.41 23.83
N TYR A 37 8.49 -26.34 25.05
CA TYR A 37 9.93 -26.36 25.29
C TYR A 37 10.53 -27.69 24.81
N ASP A 38 11.59 -27.62 24.01
CA ASP A 38 12.37 -28.77 23.57
C ASP A 38 13.81 -28.61 24.06
N GLN A 39 14.22 -29.49 24.98
CA GLN A 39 15.55 -29.48 25.59
C GLN A 39 16.68 -29.80 24.60
N ASN A 40 16.37 -30.33 23.42
CA ASN A 40 17.35 -30.63 22.38
C ASN A 40 17.45 -29.53 21.31
N GLN A 41 16.58 -28.51 21.36
CA GLN A 41 16.57 -27.41 20.40
C GLN A 41 17.54 -26.32 20.85
N THR A 42 18.41 -25.86 19.94
CA THR A 42 19.27 -24.71 20.20
C THR A 42 18.48 -23.40 20.10
N ASP A 43 18.99 -22.33 20.73
CA ASP A 43 18.38 -21.00 20.65
C ASP A 43 18.27 -20.49 19.19
N GLU A 44 19.26 -20.82 18.36
CA GLU A 44 19.28 -20.46 16.93
C GLU A 44 18.18 -21.19 16.15
N GLU A 45 18.01 -22.50 16.37
CA GLU A 45 16.93 -23.28 15.76
C GLU A 45 15.56 -22.80 16.22
N PHE A 46 15.42 -22.45 17.50
CA PHE A 46 14.19 -21.87 18.03
C PHE A 46 13.87 -20.53 17.37
N TYR A 47 14.86 -19.62 17.28
CA TYR A 47 14.67 -18.32 16.66
C TYR A 47 14.32 -18.44 15.16
N GLU A 48 15.02 -19.31 14.42
CA GLU A 48 14.74 -19.53 13.00
C GLU A 48 13.33 -20.12 12.82
N PHE A 49 12.96 -21.13 13.61
CA PHE A 49 11.60 -21.67 13.60
C PHE A 49 10.57 -20.58 13.89
N TYR A 50 10.81 -19.76 14.93
CA TYR A 50 9.93 -18.67 15.33
C TYR A 50 9.76 -17.64 14.21
N TYR A 51 10.88 -17.20 13.63
CA TYR A 51 10.90 -16.22 12.54
C TYR A 51 10.18 -16.77 11.30
N GLN A 52 10.43 -18.01 10.90
CA GLN A 52 9.76 -18.61 9.73
C GLN A 52 8.24 -18.67 9.88
N LYS A 53 7.73 -18.79 11.11
CA LYS A 53 6.29 -18.83 11.41
C LYS A 53 5.65 -17.45 11.59
N THR A 54 6.44 -16.39 11.75
CA THR A 54 5.94 -15.05 12.08
C THR A 54 6.41 -13.97 11.10
N LYS A 55 7.35 -14.24 10.18
CA LYS A 55 7.89 -13.21 9.27
C LYS A 55 6.83 -12.56 8.38
N TRP A 56 5.78 -13.28 7.97
CA TRP A 56 4.68 -12.74 7.19
C TRP A 56 3.55 -12.26 8.10
N ASN A 57 3.81 -11.18 8.84
CA ASN A 57 2.80 -10.51 9.66
C ASN A 57 2.87 -8.97 9.56
N ASP A 58 1.81 -8.30 9.99
CA ASP A 58 1.65 -6.85 9.93
C ASP A 58 2.73 -6.09 10.72
N PHE A 59 3.26 -6.70 11.77
CA PHE A 59 4.33 -6.16 12.58
C PHE A 59 5.65 -6.07 11.81
N ASN A 60 5.98 -7.13 11.06
CA ASN A 60 7.24 -7.26 10.33
C ASN A 60 7.20 -6.58 8.95
N ILE A 61 6.10 -6.73 8.21
CA ILE A 61 6.01 -6.32 6.81
C ILE A 61 4.85 -5.39 6.48
N GLY A 62 3.97 -5.07 7.44
CA GLY A 62 2.79 -4.25 7.18
C GLY A 62 3.12 -2.85 6.67
N VAL A 63 4.12 -2.18 7.27
CA VAL A 63 4.56 -0.85 6.82
C VAL A 63 5.16 -0.89 5.40
N PRO A 64 6.11 -1.79 5.07
CA PRO A 64 6.58 -1.98 3.70
C PRO A 64 5.48 -2.30 2.68
N ILE A 65 4.50 -3.15 3.02
CA ILE A 65 3.37 -3.45 2.13
C ILE A 65 2.60 -2.17 1.82
N LEU A 66 2.26 -1.38 2.85
CA LEU A 66 1.49 -0.16 2.68
C LEU A 66 2.24 0.90 1.88
N PHE A 67 3.56 1.02 2.07
CA PHE A 67 4.40 1.89 1.23
C PHE A 67 4.34 1.48 -0.24
N ASN A 68 4.56 0.20 -0.54
CA ASN A 68 4.53 -0.30 -1.92
C ASN A 68 3.15 -0.12 -2.57
N PHE A 69 2.07 -0.29 -1.79
CA PHE A 69 0.72 -0.05 -2.27
C PHE A 69 0.50 1.41 -2.71
N TYR A 70 0.77 2.38 -1.83
CA TYR A 70 0.57 3.79 -2.15
C TYR A 70 1.56 4.30 -3.20
N HIS A 71 2.77 3.77 -3.23
CA HIS A 71 3.71 4.07 -4.30
C HIS A 71 3.23 3.54 -5.65
N GLY A 72 2.70 2.32 -5.69
CA GLY A 72 2.00 1.78 -6.85
C GLY A 72 0.84 2.70 -7.28
N LEU A 73 0.02 3.15 -6.32
CA LEU A 73 -1.09 4.08 -6.60
C LEU A 73 -0.63 5.42 -7.20
N GLU A 74 0.46 6.00 -6.69
CA GLU A 74 1.06 7.21 -7.25
C GLU A 74 1.48 6.99 -8.71
N LEU A 75 2.19 5.90 -8.99
CA LEU A 75 2.63 5.54 -10.34
C LEU A 75 1.42 5.26 -11.25
N CYS A 76 0.40 4.57 -10.76
CA CYS A 76 -0.85 4.33 -11.47
C CYS A 76 -1.47 5.65 -11.94
N MET A 77 -1.69 6.60 -11.03
CA MET A 77 -2.31 7.88 -11.39
C MET A 77 -1.43 8.72 -12.33
N LYS A 78 -0.10 8.68 -12.15
CA LYS A 78 0.83 9.28 -13.13
C LYS A 78 0.68 8.65 -14.51
N GLY A 79 0.56 7.33 -14.58
CA GLY A 79 0.34 6.59 -15.82
C GLY A 79 -0.96 6.98 -16.51
N LEU A 80 -2.08 6.99 -15.77
CA LEU A 80 -3.39 7.43 -16.27
C LEU A 80 -3.33 8.84 -16.86
N LEU A 81 -2.75 9.80 -16.13
CA LEU A 81 -2.61 11.18 -16.61
C LEU A 81 -1.65 11.30 -17.80
N GLN A 82 -0.64 10.44 -17.89
CA GLN A 82 0.29 10.43 -19.01
C GLN A 82 -0.37 9.92 -20.30
N GLU A 83 -1.25 8.93 -20.22
CA GLU A 83 -2.00 8.42 -21.37
C GLU A 83 -2.91 9.49 -21.98
N ILE A 84 -3.55 10.31 -21.16
CA ILE A 84 -4.44 11.39 -21.64
C ILE A 84 -3.68 12.72 -21.89
N GLY A 85 -2.35 12.73 -21.81
CA GLY A 85 -1.54 13.94 -22.04
C GLY A 85 -1.72 15.05 -21.00
N LYS A 86 -2.17 14.72 -19.78
CA LYS A 86 -2.41 15.65 -18.66
C LYS A 86 -1.44 15.47 -17.48
N LEU A 87 -0.35 14.73 -17.65
CA LEU A 87 0.66 14.55 -16.61
C LEU A 87 1.28 15.91 -16.21
N PRO A 88 1.23 16.31 -14.92
CA PRO A 88 1.79 17.58 -14.47
C PRO A 88 3.30 17.71 -14.71
N THR A 89 3.73 18.91 -15.07
CA THR A 89 5.15 19.26 -15.19
C THR A 89 5.83 19.39 -13.82
N LYS A 90 5.14 19.99 -12.84
CA LYS A 90 5.58 20.03 -11.44
C LYS A 90 5.19 18.72 -10.76
N LYS A 91 6.18 17.83 -10.58
CA LYS A 91 5.98 16.53 -9.94
C LYS A 91 5.89 16.70 -8.42
N THR A 92 4.89 16.07 -7.82
CA THR A 92 4.73 15.94 -6.38
C THR A 92 4.52 14.45 -6.04
N HIS A 93 4.52 14.11 -4.76
CA HIS A 93 4.12 12.78 -4.28
C HIS A 93 2.67 12.76 -3.75
N GLY A 94 1.96 13.89 -3.83
CA GLY A 94 0.60 14.03 -3.33
C GLY A 94 -0.40 13.27 -4.21
N LEU A 95 -1.01 12.24 -3.64
CA LEU A 95 -2.00 11.38 -4.29
C LEU A 95 -3.28 12.15 -4.60
N THR A 96 -3.76 12.98 -3.67
CA THR A 96 -4.95 13.81 -3.84
C THR A 96 -4.79 14.79 -5.01
N GLY A 97 -3.58 15.34 -5.19
CA GLY A 97 -3.25 16.23 -6.30
C GLY A 97 -3.44 15.56 -7.66
N TYR A 98 -2.95 14.33 -7.82
CA TYR A 98 -3.14 13.56 -9.05
C TYR A 98 -4.60 13.17 -9.25
N TYR A 99 -5.28 12.72 -8.19
CA TYR A 99 -6.69 12.36 -8.25
C TYR A 99 -7.59 13.54 -8.63
N ASN A 100 -7.34 14.74 -8.11
CA ASN A 100 -8.06 15.96 -8.48
C ASN A 100 -7.94 16.28 -9.99
N ILE A 101 -6.80 15.97 -10.61
CA ILE A 101 -6.62 16.16 -12.05
C ILE A 101 -7.41 15.09 -12.82
N ILE A 102 -7.41 13.85 -12.35
CA ILE A 102 -8.22 12.77 -12.92
C ILE A 102 -9.71 13.16 -12.87
N GLN A 103 -10.22 13.66 -11.74
CA GLN A 103 -11.60 14.11 -11.61
C GLN A 103 -11.93 15.29 -12.56
N LYS A 104 -11.02 16.25 -12.72
CA LYS A 104 -11.20 17.35 -13.69
C LYS A 104 -11.23 16.90 -15.16
N ASN A 105 -10.77 15.69 -15.45
CA ASN A 105 -10.78 15.08 -16.78
C ASN A 105 -11.61 13.79 -16.78
N GLU A 106 -12.68 13.73 -15.97
CA GLU A 106 -13.48 12.50 -15.76
C GLU A 106 -14.04 11.90 -17.05
N THR A 107 -14.31 12.72 -18.07
CA THR A 107 -14.81 12.28 -19.38
C THR A 107 -13.84 11.40 -20.15
N GLU A 108 -12.54 11.48 -19.83
CA GLU A 108 -11.49 10.64 -20.41
C GLU A 108 -11.47 9.23 -19.80
N PHE A 109 -12.13 9.01 -18.66
CA PHE A 109 -12.07 7.78 -17.88
C PHE A 109 -13.43 7.09 -17.82
N ILE A 110 -13.42 5.79 -17.49
CA ILE A 110 -14.65 5.10 -17.09
C ILE A 110 -14.93 5.37 -15.60
N PRO A 111 -16.20 5.38 -15.15
CA PRO A 111 -16.56 5.66 -13.76
C PRO A 111 -15.83 4.77 -12.73
N GLU A 112 -15.54 3.52 -13.08
CA GLU A 112 -14.86 2.56 -12.21
C GLU A 112 -13.45 3.00 -11.81
N ILE A 113 -12.76 3.77 -12.66
CA ILE A 113 -11.45 4.35 -12.30
C ILE A 113 -11.63 5.36 -11.18
N LEU A 114 -12.58 6.28 -11.30
CA LEU A 114 -12.82 7.32 -10.29
C LEU A 114 -13.29 6.70 -8.98
N ILE A 115 -14.23 5.75 -9.05
CA ILE A 115 -14.78 5.07 -7.87
C ILE A 115 -13.69 4.31 -7.12
N SER A 116 -12.87 3.51 -7.82
CA SER A 116 -11.84 2.68 -7.19
C SER A 116 -10.70 3.51 -6.60
N LEU A 117 -10.24 4.56 -7.28
CA LEU A 117 -9.23 5.49 -6.74
C LEU A 117 -9.79 6.29 -5.56
N GLY A 118 -11.02 6.81 -5.67
CA GLY A 118 -11.67 7.59 -4.63
C GLY A 118 -11.90 6.80 -3.35
N LYS A 119 -12.23 5.51 -3.44
CA LYS A 119 -12.36 4.60 -2.29
C LYS A 119 -11.08 4.55 -1.44
N VAL A 120 -9.91 4.50 -2.07
CA VAL A 120 -8.62 4.43 -1.37
C VAL A 120 -8.21 5.77 -0.77
N LEU A 121 -8.61 6.88 -1.39
CA LEU A 121 -8.27 8.23 -0.94
C LEU A 121 -9.30 8.83 0.04
N ASN A 122 -10.43 8.15 0.27
CA ASN A 122 -11.42 8.57 1.24
C ASN A 122 -10.82 8.57 2.66
N LYS A 123 -11.22 9.53 3.49
CA LYS A 123 -10.91 9.58 4.93
C LYS A 123 -11.46 8.38 5.71
N ASP A 124 -12.45 7.68 5.17
CA ASP A 124 -13.00 6.47 5.79
C ASP A 124 -12.30 5.19 5.31
N ASN A 125 -11.14 5.32 4.65
CA ASN A 125 -10.35 4.16 4.23
C ASN A 125 -9.72 3.45 5.44
N THR A 126 -9.47 2.15 5.28
CA THR A 126 -8.97 1.23 6.30
C THR A 126 -7.70 1.68 7.07
N PHE A 127 -6.87 2.54 6.48
CA PHE A 127 -5.62 3.04 7.09
C PHE A 127 -5.65 4.56 7.35
N SER A 128 -6.82 5.21 7.33
CA SER A 128 -6.94 6.62 7.67
C SER A 128 -6.44 6.94 9.07
N ASP A 129 -6.78 6.08 10.05
CA ASP A 129 -6.34 6.19 11.44
C ASP A 129 -4.81 6.29 11.58
N PHE A 130 -4.05 5.61 10.72
CA PHE A 130 -2.59 5.74 10.70
C PHE A 130 -2.14 7.16 10.35
N PHE A 131 -2.75 7.79 9.36
CA PHE A 131 -2.41 9.15 8.99
C PHE A 131 -2.87 10.15 10.04
N GLU A 132 -4.07 9.96 10.59
CA GLU A 132 -4.65 10.82 11.63
C GLU A 132 -3.84 10.78 12.93
N SER A 133 -3.48 9.58 13.41
CA SER A 133 -2.63 9.40 14.60
C SER A 133 -1.23 10.02 14.47
N ASN A 134 -0.77 10.27 13.24
CA ASN A 134 0.47 10.96 12.94
C ASN A 134 0.29 12.44 12.55
N ASN A 135 -0.89 13.03 12.83
CA ASN A 135 -1.24 14.41 12.47
C ASN A 135 -0.97 14.74 10.98
N SER A 136 -1.28 13.79 10.10
CA SER A 136 -0.93 13.86 8.69
C SER A 136 -2.05 13.32 7.79
N ASN A 137 -1.74 13.12 6.51
CA ASN A 137 -2.68 12.61 5.53
C ASN A 137 -1.97 11.75 4.48
N VAL A 138 -2.76 11.12 3.61
CA VAL A 138 -2.29 10.16 2.60
C VAL A 138 -1.27 10.75 1.62
N ASP A 139 -1.25 12.08 1.41
CA ASP A 139 -0.25 12.71 0.52
C ASP A 139 1.17 12.62 1.07
N ASN A 140 1.32 12.39 2.37
CA ASN A 140 2.61 12.26 3.04
C ASN A 140 3.06 10.80 3.21
N TYR A 141 2.39 9.83 2.58
CA TYR A 141 2.70 8.40 2.71
C TYR A 141 4.20 8.10 2.47
N TYR A 142 4.82 8.76 1.50
CA TYR A 142 6.21 8.53 1.08
C TYR A 142 7.22 8.85 2.19
N GLN A 143 6.87 9.75 3.09
CA GLN A 143 7.69 10.12 4.24
C GLN A 143 7.32 9.26 5.45
N LEU A 144 6.03 9.18 5.78
CA LEU A 144 5.50 8.46 6.96
C LEU A 144 5.84 6.97 6.95
N LEU A 145 5.72 6.33 5.78
CA LEU A 145 5.92 4.88 5.66
C LEU A 145 7.37 4.48 5.38
N ARG A 146 8.28 5.46 5.24
CA ARG A 146 9.69 5.22 4.90
C ARG A 146 10.65 5.51 6.05
N TYR A 147 10.36 6.50 6.87
CA TYR A 147 11.24 6.97 7.93
C TYR A 147 10.53 6.90 9.26
N PRO A 148 11.20 6.55 10.37
CA PRO A 148 10.58 6.56 11.70
C PRO A 148 10.34 7.97 12.26
N GLU A 149 10.83 9.01 11.58
CA GLU A 149 10.77 10.40 12.01
C GLU A 149 10.62 11.35 10.82
N SER A 150 10.23 12.59 11.12
CA SER A 150 10.18 13.68 10.16
C SER A 150 11.57 14.02 9.59
N TYR A 151 11.64 14.58 8.39
CA TYR A 151 12.89 15.07 7.80
C TYR A 151 13.65 16.06 8.69
N LYS A 152 12.94 16.79 9.56
CA LYS A 152 13.53 17.76 10.50
C LYS A 152 13.92 17.14 11.85
N GLY A 153 13.59 15.86 12.09
CA GLY A 153 13.87 15.16 13.35
C GLY A 153 13.01 15.58 14.55
N ASN A 154 11.95 16.37 14.34
CA ASN A 154 11.15 16.91 15.44
C ASN A 154 9.94 16.04 15.79
N ASP A 155 9.42 15.29 14.81
CA ASP A 155 8.27 14.40 14.99
C ASP A 155 8.69 12.94 14.79
N PHE A 156 8.25 12.06 15.69
CA PHE A 156 8.40 10.60 15.56
C PHE A 156 7.08 10.00 15.08
N TYR A 157 7.16 9.07 14.13
CA TYR A 157 5.96 8.44 13.58
C TYR A 157 5.56 7.18 14.34
N PHE A 158 4.28 7.10 14.66
CA PHE A 158 3.67 5.98 15.34
C PHE A 158 3.06 4.99 14.34
N TYR A 159 3.53 3.75 14.38
CA TYR A 159 3.07 2.68 13.48
C TYR A 159 2.07 1.72 14.11
N GLY A 160 1.54 2.03 15.30
CA GLY A 160 0.63 1.13 16.01
C GLY A 160 -0.67 0.88 15.25
N GLU A 161 -1.13 1.80 14.42
CA GLU A 161 -2.31 1.57 13.58
C GLU A 161 -2.09 0.59 12.42
N ILE A 162 -0.83 0.27 12.12
CA ILE A 162 -0.48 -0.72 11.10
C ILE A 162 -0.06 -2.05 11.74
N ARG A 163 0.65 -2.01 12.88
CA ARG A 163 1.41 -3.15 13.40
C ARG A 163 0.72 -3.85 14.57
N GLY A 164 0.77 -5.18 14.59
CA GLY A 164 0.33 -6.00 15.71
C GLY A 164 -1.18 -6.03 15.91
N LYS A 165 -1.94 -5.97 14.81
CA LYS A 165 -3.41 -5.98 14.81
C LYS A 165 -3.98 -7.37 14.47
N GLU A 166 -3.12 -8.35 14.18
CA GLU A 166 -3.46 -9.77 13.99
C GLU A 166 -4.65 -9.97 13.04
N LYS A 167 -5.78 -10.54 13.50
CA LYS A 167 -6.94 -10.78 12.63
C LYS A 167 -7.52 -9.49 12.04
N VAL A 168 -7.50 -8.39 12.79
CA VAL A 168 -7.95 -7.07 12.30
C VAL A 168 -6.95 -6.56 11.24
N GLY A 169 -5.65 -6.66 11.54
CA GLY A 169 -4.60 -6.30 10.59
C GLY A 169 -4.71 -7.08 9.27
N LEU A 170 -4.99 -8.39 9.34
CA LEU A 170 -5.16 -9.22 8.15
C LEU A 170 -6.33 -8.74 7.29
N LYS A 171 -7.50 -8.47 7.89
CA LYS A 171 -8.65 -7.92 7.16
C LYS A 171 -8.32 -6.57 6.52
N ASN A 172 -7.54 -5.75 7.21
CA ASN A 172 -7.14 -4.45 6.69
C ASN A 172 -6.26 -4.59 5.45
N PHE A 173 -5.30 -5.52 5.46
CA PHE A 173 -4.46 -5.81 4.31
C PHE A 173 -5.22 -6.54 3.19
N GLU A 174 -6.19 -7.39 3.50
CA GLU A 174 -7.07 -7.98 2.47
C GLU A 174 -7.82 -6.89 1.69
N SER A 175 -8.31 -5.84 2.36
CA SER A 175 -8.93 -4.68 1.71
C SER A 175 -7.97 -3.94 0.74
N ILE A 176 -6.67 -3.90 1.05
CA ILE A 176 -5.64 -3.35 0.16
C ILE A 176 -5.46 -4.23 -1.08
N ASN A 177 -5.40 -5.54 -0.89
CA ASN A 177 -5.31 -6.50 -2.01
C ASN A 177 -6.52 -6.34 -2.94
N ASP A 178 -7.73 -6.27 -2.38
CA ASP A 178 -8.96 -6.06 -3.15
C ASP A 178 -8.91 -4.74 -3.92
N SER A 179 -8.41 -3.66 -3.31
CA SER A 179 -8.27 -2.36 -3.97
C SER A 179 -7.30 -2.42 -5.15
N CYS A 180 -6.16 -3.12 -5.03
CA CYS A 180 -5.24 -3.35 -6.16
C CYS A 180 -5.98 -4.04 -7.32
N VAL A 181 -6.73 -5.12 -7.02
CA VAL A 181 -7.45 -5.90 -8.04
C VAL A 181 -8.56 -5.08 -8.70
N GLU A 182 -9.33 -4.31 -7.92
CA GLU A 182 -10.39 -3.44 -8.41
C GLU A 182 -9.82 -2.38 -9.38
N ILE A 183 -8.75 -1.69 -8.99
CA ILE A 183 -8.13 -0.66 -9.81
C ILE A 183 -7.51 -1.26 -11.08
N GLU A 184 -6.77 -2.37 -10.98
CA GLU A 184 -6.20 -3.07 -12.14
C GLU A 184 -7.26 -3.45 -13.16
N LYS A 185 -8.39 -4.02 -12.70
CA LYS A 185 -9.52 -4.38 -13.57
C LYS A 185 -10.13 -3.15 -14.25
N ALA A 186 -10.28 -2.05 -13.52
CA ALA A 186 -10.79 -0.80 -14.07
C ALA A 186 -9.87 -0.25 -15.17
N ILE A 187 -8.55 -0.30 -14.96
CA ILE A 187 -7.56 0.14 -15.97
C ILE A 187 -7.61 -0.74 -17.21
N ILE A 188 -7.65 -2.08 -17.04
CA ILE A 188 -7.74 -3.01 -18.18
C ILE A 188 -9.02 -2.75 -18.98
N LYS A 189 -10.15 -2.52 -18.31
CA LYS A 189 -11.42 -2.19 -18.97
C LYS A 189 -11.35 -0.86 -19.72
N TRP A 190 -10.73 0.14 -19.11
CA TRP A 190 -10.55 1.46 -19.71
C TRP A 190 -9.65 1.41 -20.96
N LEU A 191 -8.51 0.72 -20.88
CA LEU A 191 -7.58 0.55 -22.01
C LEU A 191 -8.20 -0.20 -23.20
N LYS A 192 -9.25 -1.01 -22.99
CA LYS A 192 -10.00 -1.68 -24.07
C LYS A 192 -11.02 -0.76 -24.77
N LYS A 193 -11.32 0.40 -24.18
CA LYS A 193 -12.27 1.40 -24.72
C LYS A 193 -11.57 2.42 -25.61
N ILE A 194 -10.28 2.65 -25.38
CA ILE A 194 -9.39 3.50 -26.20
C ILE A 194 -8.97 2.72 -27.45
#